data_AF-A0A352B1U7-F1
#
_entry.id   AF-A0A352B1U7-F1
#
_cell.length_a   1.000
_cell.length_b   1.000
_cell.length_c   1.000
_cell.angle_alpha   90.00
_cell.angle_beta   90.00
_cell.angle_gamma   90.00
#
_symmetry.space_group_name_H-M   'P 1'
#
loop_
_entity.id
_entity.type
_entity.pdbx_description
1 polymer ?
#
loop_
_entity_poly.entity_id
_entity_poly.type
_entity_poly.pdbx_seq_one_letter_code
_entity_poly.pdbx_strand_id
1 'polypeptide(L)'
;MAMATINPATGETEFEAELHTPAEVEARLAKAQEAHEKLRTMTYAERAKLMLVAADLIESEVEKTAVMLTREMGKPIAQSRGEVLKCAKNMRFYAEKSEEFLAPQVLADPSLVGASQAMAIWQPLGVVLAVMPWNYPLWQVIRFAAPALMAGNSGVLKHASNVPQSALYLDDLFTRAGFPEGSFSTLMISASQVAPVIDDWRVRAVTLTGSEPAGRAVAA
;
A
#
# COMPACT_ATOMS: atom_id res chain seq x y z
N MET A 1 -18.70 -10.86 -6.83
CA MET A 1 -17.96 -10.80 -8.11
C MET A 1 -16.65 -11.53 -7.91
N ALA A 2 -16.26 -12.37 -8.86
CA ALA A 2 -14.93 -12.96 -8.91
C ALA A 2 -13.87 -11.85 -9.09
N MET A 3 -12.64 -12.11 -8.65
CA MET A 3 -11.50 -11.25 -8.98
C MET A 3 -10.84 -11.80 -10.23
N ALA A 4 -11.01 -11.11 -11.36
CA ALA A 4 -10.62 -11.64 -12.66
C ALA A 4 -10.04 -10.55 -13.56
N THR A 5 -9.03 -10.91 -14.34
CA THR A 5 -8.54 -10.11 -15.46
C THR A 5 -9.39 -10.44 -16.67
N ILE A 6 -10.23 -9.48 -17.08
CA ILE A 6 -10.95 -9.53 -18.35
C ILE A 6 -10.31 -8.50 -19.25
N ASN A 7 -9.65 -8.94 -20.32
CA ASN A 7 -8.93 -8.04 -21.21
C ASN A 7 -9.92 -7.12 -21.92
N PRO A 8 -9.87 -5.80 -21.70
CA PRO A 8 -10.89 -4.89 -22.22
C PRO A 8 -10.79 -4.70 -23.74
N ALA A 9 -9.68 -5.11 -24.38
CA ALA A 9 -9.54 -5.05 -25.83
C ALA A 9 -10.17 -6.26 -26.55
N THR A 10 -10.28 -7.41 -25.88
CA THR A 10 -10.78 -8.67 -26.48
C THR A 10 -12.08 -9.17 -25.84
N GLY A 11 -12.34 -8.78 -24.59
CA GLY A 11 -13.42 -9.33 -23.76
C GLY A 11 -13.09 -10.70 -23.15
N GLU A 12 -11.89 -11.24 -23.35
CA GLU A 12 -11.49 -12.56 -22.87
C GLU A 12 -11.07 -12.53 -21.40
N THR A 13 -11.50 -13.52 -20.62
CA THR A 13 -10.98 -13.75 -19.28
C THR A 13 -9.61 -14.43 -19.37
N GLU A 14 -8.57 -13.75 -18.90
CA GLU A 14 -7.18 -14.23 -19.00
C GLU A 14 -6.64 -14.79 -17.69
N PHE A 15 -7.25 -14.41 -16.56
CA PHE A 15 -6.84 -14.83 -15.23
C PHE A 15 -8.00 -14.69 -14.24
N GLU A 16 -8.13 -15.65 -13.32
CA GLU A 16 -9.07 -15.58 -12.20
C GLU A 16 -8.30 -15.91 -10.91
N ALA A 17 -8.49 -15.08 -9.89
CA ALA A 17 -7.98 -15.31 -8.54
C ALA A 17 -9.10 -15.85 -7.65
N GLU A 18 -8.74 -16.86 -6.84
CA GLU A 18 -9.59 -17.27 -5.74
C GLU A 18 -9.66 -16.18 -4.67
N LEU A 19 -10.84 -16.03 -4.08
CA LEU A 19 -11.02 -15.12 -2.96
C LEU A 19 -10.43 -15.75 -1.70
N HIS A 20 -9.73 -14.94 -0.90
CA HIS A 20 -9.28 -15.37 0.42
C HIS A 20 -10.49 -15.70 1.30
N THR A 21 -10.39 -16.85 1.95
CA THR A 21 -11.28 -17.28 3.02
C THR A 21 -11.13 -16.37 4.25
N PRO A 22 -12.11 -16.36 5.18
CA PRO A 22 -11.97 -15.61 6.44
C PRO A 22 -10.71 -15.97 7.23
N ALA A 23 -10.28 -17.23 7.21
CA ALA A 23 -9.06 -17.67 7.90
C ALA A 23 -7.78 -17.10 7.26
N GLU A 24 -7.74 -16.99 5.94
CA GLU A 24 -6.61 -16.37 5.23
C GLU A 24 -6.57 -14.86 5.41
N VAL A 25 -7.73 -14.20 5.44
CA VAL A 25 -7.82 -12.78 5.79
C VAL A 25 -7.28 -12.56 7.21
N GLU A 26 -7.71 -13.37 8.17
CA GLU A 26 -7.22 -13.32 9.55
C GLU A 26 -5.70 -13.49 9.64
N ALA A 27 -5.16 -14.52 8.97
CA ALA A 27 -3.72 -14.76 8.94
C ALA A 27 -2.94 -13.58 8.35
N ARG A 28 -3.46 -12.93 7.30
CA ARG A 28 -2.85 -11.75 6.69
C ARG A 28 -2.91 -10.53 7.61
N LEU A 29 -4.00 -10.32 8.35
CA LEU A 29 -4.11 -9.25 9.34
C LEU A 29 -3.15 -9.48 10.53
N ALA A 30 -3.01 -10.72 11.00
CA ALA A 30 -2.04 -11.08 12.03
C ALA A 30 -0.60 -10.76 11.57
N LYS A 31 -0.22 -11.20 10.37
CA LYS A 31 1.09 -10.88 9.79
C LYS A 31 1.32 -9.38 9.61
N ALA A 32 0.30 -8.63 9.20
CA ALA A 32 0.40 -7.18 9.08
C ALA A 32 0.67 -6.49 10.43
N GLN A 33 0.04 -6.97 11.51
CA GLN A 33 0.33 -6.48 12.87
C GLN A 33 1.76 -6.82 13.30
N GLU A 34 2.21 -8.06 13.10
CA GLU A 34 3.59 -8.46 13.42
C GLU A 34 4.63 -7.64 12.64
N ALA A 35 4.36 -7.37 11.37
CA ALA A 35 5.21 -6.53 10.53
C ALA A 35 5.26 -5.09 11.05
N HIS A 36 4.13 -4.52 11.47
CA HIS A 36 4.09 -3.19 12.07
C HIS A 36 4.96 -3.10 13.33
N GLU A 37 4.88 -4.08 14.24
CA GLU A 37 5.71 -4.09 15.45
C GLU A 37 7.22 -4.12 15.14
N LYS A 38 7.63 -4.73 14.02
CA LYS A 38 9.01 -4.67 13.54
C LYS A 38 9.32 -3.31 12.92
N LEU A 39 8.49 -2.86 11.97
CA LEU A 39 8.69 -1.62 11.21
C LEU A 39 8.80 -0.38 12.08
N ARG A 40 8.00 -0.28 13.15
CA ARG A 40 8.00 0.87 14.07
C ARG A 40 9.31 1.00 14.87
N THR A 41 10.09 -0.07 14.98
CA THR A 41 11.39 -0.07 15.69
C THR A 41 12.58 0.14 14.77
N MET A 42 12.39 0.00 13.46
CA MET A 42 13.43 0.27 12.48
C MET A 42 13.74 1.77 12.42
N THR A 43 14.98 2.08 12.07
CA THR A 43 15.40 3.44 11.72
C THR A 43 14.86 3.85 10.35
N TYR A 44 14.81 5.16 10.07
CA TYR A 44 14.46 5.66 8.74
C TYR A 44 15.42 5.12 7.67
N ALA A 45 16.72 5.04 7.96
CA ALA A 45 17.73 4.53 7.03
C ALA A 45 17.50 3.06 6.66
N GLU A 46 17.12 2.21 7.62
CA GLU A 46 16.81 0.80 7.34
C GLU A 46 15.57 0.67 6.44
N ARG A 47 14.49 1.42 6.74
CA ARG A 47 13.28 1.41 5.88
C ARG A 47 13.56 2.01 4.49
N ALA A 48 14.36 3.07 4.42
CA ALA A 48 14.77 3.70 3.16
C ALA A 48 15.55 2.73 2.28
N LYS A 49 16.48 1.96 2.85
CA LYS A 49 17.25 0.94 2.11
C LYS A 49 16.31 -0.06 1.42
N LEU A 50 15.32 -0.59 2.15
CA LEU A 50 14.36 -1.55 1.59
C LEU A 50 13.44 -0.89 0.55
N MET A 51 13.01 0.35 0.79
CA MET A 51 12.19 1.11 -0.16
C MET A 51 12.93 1.39 -1.48
N LEU A 52 14.25 1.65 -1.41
CA LEU A 52 15.09 1.82 -2.60
C LEU A 52 15.22 0.51 -3.39
N VAL A 53 15.36 -0.64 -2.71
CA VAL A 53 15.35 -1.95 -3.38
C VAL A 53 13.99 -2.20 -4.06
N ALA A 54 12.87 -1.85 -3.41
CA ALA A 54 11.55 -1.96 -4.03
C ALA A 54 11.42 -1.08 -5.28
N ALA A 55 12.00 0.13 -5.25
CA ALA A 55 12.06 1.03 -6.39
C ALA A 55 12.89 0.46 -7.55
N ASP A 56 14.04 -0.16 -7.25
CA ASP A 56 14.89 -0.80 -8.25
C ASP A 56 14.17 -2.01 -8.90
N LEU A 57 13.48 -2.83 -8.09
CA LEU A 57 12.71 -3.98 -8.59
C LEU A 57 11.62 -3.54 -9.58
N ILE A 58 10.75 -2.61 -9.17
CA ILE A 58 9.65 -2.16 -10.03
C ILE A 58 10.16 -1.47 -11.30
N GLU A 59 11.29 -0.78 -11.24
CA GLU A 59 11.95 -0.16 -12.40
C GLU A 59 12.56 -1.20 -13.36
N SER A 60 13.16 -2.27 -12.82
CA SER A 60 13.69 -3.37 -13.64
C SER A 60 12.60 -4.19 -14.34
N GLU A 61 11.37 -4.16 -13.80
CA GLU A 61 10.22 -4.94 -14.28
C GLU A 61 9.26 -4.13 -15.17
N VAL A 62 9.63 -2.90 -15.58
CA VAL A 62 8.76 -1.95 -16.30
C VAL A 62 8.00 -2.57 -17.47
N GLU A 63 8.67 -3.31 -18.34
CA GLU A 63 8.02 -3.87 -19.53
C GLU A 63 6.98 -4.94 -19.18
N LYS A 64 7.35 -5.89 -18.31
CA LYS A 64 6.46 -6.97 -17.86
C LYS A 64 5.23 -6.38 -17.15
N THR A 65 5.48 -5.47 -16.22
CA THR A 65 4.43 -4.86 -15.40
C THR A 65 3.53 -3.95 -16.25
N ALA A 66 4.08 -3.18 -17.19
CA ALA A 66 3.27 -2.34 -18.07
C ALA A 66 2.33 -3.16 -18.97
N VAL A 67 2.79 -4.29 -19.50
CA VAL A 67 1.94 -5.21 -20.28
C VAL A 67 0.80 -5.74 -19.42
N MET A 68 1.08 -6.18 -18.19
CA MET A 68 0.06 -6.62 -17.23
C MET A 68 -0.99 -5.53 -17.01
N LEU A 69 -0.60 -4.29 -16.69
CA LEU A 69 -1.54 -3.18 -16.48
C LEU A 69 -2.43 -2.94 -17.71
N THR A 70 -1.84 -2.93 -18.90
CA THR A 70 -2.60 -2.74 -20.15
C THR A 70 -3.59 -3.88 -20.39
N ARG A 71 -3.21 -5.12 -20.08
CA ARG A 71 -4.12 -6.28 -20.24
C ARG A 71 -5.24 -6.27 -19.21
N GLU A 72 -5.01 -5.82 -17.98
CA GLU A 72 -6.05 -5.82 -16.95
C GLU A 72 -7.07 -4.67 -17.09
N MET A 73 -6.63 -3.49 -17.52
CA MET A 73 -7.49 -2.29 -17.48
C MET A 73 -7.41 -1.40 -18.73
N GLY A 74 -6.70 -1.85 -19.77
CA GLY A 74 -6.84 -1.30 -21.13
C GLY A 74 -6.10 0.01 -21.38
N LYS A 75 -5.36 0.53 -20.39
CA LYS A 75 -4.62 1.78 -20.58
C LYS A 75 -3.51 1.61 -21.63
N PRO A 76 -3.25 2.63 -22.47
CA PRO A 76 -2.19 2.57 -23.47
C PRO A 76 -0.83 2.21 -22.86
N ILE A 77 -0.09 1.32 -23.51
CA ILE A 77 1.16 0.74 -22.98
C ILE A 77 2.19 1.79 -22.58
N ALA A 78 2.27 2.92 -23.30
CA ALA A 78 3.16 4.03 -22.95
C ALA A 78 2.78 4.68 -21.60
N GLN A 79 1.49 4.83 -21.31
CA GLN A 79 1.00 5.34 -20.03
C GLN A 79 1.13 4.30 -18.90
N SER A 80 1.08 3.01 -19.22
CA SER A 80 1.39 1.93 -18.27
C SER A 80 2.86 1.98 -17.85
N ARG A 81 3.80 2.08 -18.80
CA ARG A 81 5.23 2.30 -18.48
C ARG A 81 5.47 3.54 -17.64
N GLY A 82 4.83 4.65 -18.01
CA GLY A 82 4.91 5.90 -17.25
C GLY A 82 4.41 5.77 -15.81
N GLU A 83 3.38 4.96 -15.56
CA GLU A 83 2.91 4.68 -14.20
C GLU A 83 3.94 3.91 -13.38
N VAL A 84 4.53 2.85 -13.94
CA VAL A 84 5.55 2.04 -13.24
C VAL A 84 6.74 2.91 -12.83
N LEU A 85 7.26 3.74 -13.75
CA LEU A 85 8.37 4.66 -13.48
C LEU A 85 7.98 5.73 -12.45
N LYS A 86 6.73 6.20 -12.46
CA LYS A 86 6.23 7.14 -11.46
C LYS A 86 6.17 6.51 -10.06
N CYS A 87 5.83 5.23 -9.95
CA CYS A 87 5.90 4.49 -8.70
C CYS A 87 7.33 4.43 -8.15
N ALA A 88 8.30 4.04 -8.98
CA ALA A 88 9.72 4.02 -8.58
C ALA A 88 10.18 5.40 -8.08
N LYS A 89 9.86 6.47 -8.82
CA LYS A 89 10.18 7.85 -8.40
C LYS A 89 9.59 8.22 -7.04
N ASN A 90 8.35 7.82 -6.76
CA ASN A 90 7.69 8.11 -5.48
C ASN A 90 8.27 7.32 -4.31
N MET A 91 8.64 6.05 -4.53
CA MET A 91 9.36 5.25 -3.53
C MET A 91 10.69 5.92 -3.17
N ARG A 92 11.48 6.33 -4.18
CA ARG A 92 12.74 7.06 -3.96
C ARG A 92 12.53 8.38 -3.23
N PHE A 93 11.49 9.13 -3.59
CA PHE A 93 11.14 10.39 -2.93
C PHE A 93 10.87 10.21 -1.43
N TYR A 94 10.05 9.25 -1.03
CA TYR A 94 9.78 9.02 0.40
C TYR A 94 10.95 8.35 1.12
N ALA A 95 11.74 7.50 0.45
CA ALA A 95 12.98 6.99 1.02
C ALA A 95 13.95 8.14 1.40
N GLU A 96 14.02 9.20 0.59
CA GLU A 96 14.86 10.38 0.85
C GLU A 96 14.23 11.35 1.88
N LYS A 97 12.92 11.59 1.80
CA LYS A 97 12.26 12.71 2.51
C LYS A 97 11.57 12.35 3.83
N SER A 98 11.27 11.07 4.07
CA SER A 98 10.42 10.72 5.22
C SER A 98 11.03 11.07 6.58
N GLU A 99 12.36 10.98 6.74
CA GLU A 99 13.02 11.38 8.00
C GLU A 99 12.88 12.89 8.25
N GLU A 100 13.08 13.71 7.21
CA GLU A 100 12.89 15.16 7.27
C GLU A 100 11.43 15.52 7.62
N PHE A 101 10.46 14.89 6.95
CA PHE A 101 9.04 15.16 7.15
C PHE A 101 8.51 14.76 8.53
N LEU A 102 9.15 13.79 9.20
CA LEU A 102 8.72 13.24 10.47
C LEU A 102 9.68 13.60 11.63
N ALA A 103 10.60 14.54 11.39
CA ALA A 103 11.51 15.03 12.41
C ALA A 103 10.75 15.72 13.56
N PRO A 104 11.16 15.53 14.83
CA PRO A 104 10.55 16.20 15.98
C PRO A 104 10.45 17.72 15.79
N GLN A 105 9.28 18.31 16.07
CA GLN A 105 9.12 19.77 16.09
C GLN A 105 9.22 20.25 17.53
N VAL A 106 10.37 20.81 17.87
CA VAL A 106 10.68 21.30 19.21
C VAL A 106 9.97 22.62 19.47
N LEU A 107 9.33 22.75 20.63
CA LEU A 107 8.78 24.01 21.10
C LEU A 107 9.93 24.95 21.45
N ALA A 108 9.97 26.12 20.81
CA ALA A 108 11.06 27.09 20.97
C ALA A 108 11.26 27.55 22.42
N ASP A 109 10.17 27.66 23.19
CA ASP A 109 10.21 27.98 24.62
C ASP A 109 9.38 26.96 25.42
N PRO A 110 10.01 25.89 25.94
CA PRO A 110 9.33 24.87 26.75
C PRO A 110 8.92 25.38 28.14
N SER A 111 9.41 26.54 28.59
CA SER A 111 9.06 27.11 29.90
C SER A 111 7.61 27.58 29.96
N LEU A 112 6.99 27.90 28.82
CA LEU A 112 5.57 28.27 28.70
C LEU A 112 4.62 27.17 29.21
N VAL A 113 5.08 25.91 29.21
CA VAL A 113 4.35 24.75 29.75
C VAL A 113 5.05 24.15 30.97
N GLY A 114 6.00 24.87 31.57
CA GLY A 114 6.75 24.42 32.74
C GLY A 114 7.65 23.21 32.51
N ALA A 115 8.08 22.95 31.27
CA ALA A 115 8.90 21.80 30.92
C ALA A 115 10.37 22.21 30.63
N SER A 116 11.30 21.27 30.81
CA SER A 116 12.70 21.42 30.35
C SER A 116 12.84 21.19 28.85
N GLN A 117 11.94 20.40 28.26
CA GLN A 117 11.83 20.16 26.83
C GLN A 117 10.37 19.83 26.48
N ALA A 118 9.90 20.34 25.35
CA ALA A 118 8.60 20.01 24.79
C ALA A 118 8.73 19.92 23.26
N MET A 119 8.11 18.91 22.66
CA MET A 119 8.14 18.70 21.21
C MET A 119 6.92 17.91 20.75
N ALA A 120 6.54 18.07 19.49
CA ALA A 120 5.69 17.13 18.78
C ALA A 120 6.56 16.05 18.11
N ILE A 121 6.09 14.81 18.14
CA ILE A 121 6.69 13.67 17.43
C ILE A 121 5.60 12.95 16.63
N TRP A 122 6.03 12.27 15.56
CA TRP A 122 5.14 11.50 14.69
C TRP A 122 5.46 10.02 14.86
N GLN A 123 4.45 9.25 15.22
CA GLN A 123 4.57 7.81 15.41
C GLN A 123 3.58 7.09 14.49
N PRO A 124 3.94 5.91 13.97
CA PRO A 124 3.02 5.12 13.16
C PRO A 124 1.79 4.71 13.98
N LEU A 125 0.64 4.63 13.30
CA LEU A 125 -0.62 4.23 13.90
C LEU A 125 -0.73 2.72 14.04
N GLY A 126 -0.33 1.95 13.02
CA GLY A 126 -0.54 0.50 12.96
C GLY A 126 -0.76 -0.01 11.54
N VAL A 127 -1.66 -0.99 11.39
CA VAL A 127 -2.08 -1.50 10.08
C VAL A 127 -3.01 -0.49 9.41
N VAL A 128 -2.74 -0.13 8.16
CA VAL A 128 -3.57 0.76 7.35
C VAL A 128 -4.26 -0.04 6.25
N LEU A 129 -5.59 -0.02 6.22
CA LEU A 129 -6.37 -0.57 5.11
C LEU A 129 -6.43 0.43 3.95
N ALA A 130 -6.08 -0.02 2.76
CA ALA A 130 -6.19 0.73 1.52
C ALA A 130 -7.23 0.10 0.59
N VAL A 131 -8.24 0.89 0.21
CA VAL A 131 -9.22 0.50 -0.81
C VAL A 131 -8.94 1.29 -2.08
N MET A 132 -8.44 0.60 -3.12
CA MET A 132 -7.85 1.26 -4.30
C MET A 132 -8.55 0.93 -5.62
N PRO A 133 -8.62 1.89 -6.58
CA PRO A 133 -9.35 1.76 -7.83
C PRO A 133 -8.45 1.22 -8.96
N TRP A 134 -9.05 0.76 -10.06
CA TRP A 134 -8.36 0.14 -11.19
C TRP A 134 -7.69 1.12 -12.17
N ASN A 135 -7.98 2.42 -12.12
CA ASN A 135 -7.54 3.34 -13.18
C ASN A 135 -6.03 3.66 -13.17
N TYR A 136 -5.38 3.46 -12.03
CA TYR A 136 -3.94 3.56 -11.82
C TYR A 136 -3.53 2.48 -10.80
N PRO A 137 -3.51 1.19 -11.21
CA PRO A 137 -3.45 0.06 -10.29
C PRO A 137 -2.23 0.06 -9.36
N LEU A 138 -1.08 0.53 -9.85
CA LEU A 138 0.13 0.62 -9.03
C LEU A 138 0.25 1.98 -8.39
N TRP A 139 0.03 3.06 -9.13
CA TRP A 139 0.30 4.41 -8.64
C TRP A 139 -0.58 4.76 -7.43
N GLN A 140 -1.85 4.38 -7.42
CA GLN A 140 -2.72 4.65 -6.26
C GLN A 140 -2.25 3.90 -5.03
N VAL A 141 -1.80 2.66 -5.21
CA VAL A 141 -1.26 1.82 -4.14
C VAL A 141 0.06 2.39 -3.64
N ILE A 142 1.03 2.64 -4.51
CA ILE A 142 2.36 3.13 -4.12
C ILE A 142 2.30 4.55 -3.53
N ARG A 143 1.35 5.39 -3.98
CA ARG A 143 1.12 6.71 -3.40
C ARG A 143 0.78 6.64 -1.91
N PHE A 144 0.07 5.60 -1.46
CA PHE A 144 -0.17 5.38 -0.02
C PHE A 144 0.94 4.55 0.63
N ALA A 145 1.36 3.46 -0.02
CA ALA A 145 2.22 2.46 0.58
C ALA A 145 3.62 3.00 0.89
N ALA A 146 4.20 3.80 -0.02
CA ALA A 146 5.53 4.36 0.18
C ALA A 146 5.63 5.24 1.45
N PRO A 147 4.78 6.27 1.65
CA PRO A 147 4.81 7.04 2.90
C PRO A 147 4.38 6.22 4.12
N ALA A 148 3.40 5.31 3.99
CA ALA A 148 2.93 4.51 5.12
C ALA A 148 4.03 3.61 5.68
N LEU A 149 4.71 2.86 4.81
CA LEU A 149 5.84 2.00 5.18
C LEU A 149 7.00 2.82 5.71
N MET A 150 7.35 3.94 5.07
CA MET A 150 8.44 4.80 5.54
C MET A 150 8.16 5.43 6.92
N ALA A 151 6.88 5.67 7.25
CA ALA A 151 6.46 6.12 8.58
C ALA A 151 6.43 4.99 9.64
N GLY A 152 6.57 3.73 9.23
CA GLY A 152 6.54 2.56 10.13
C GLY A 152 5.16 1.90 10.30
N ASN A 153 4.17 2.26 9.48
CA ASN A 153 2.91 1.52 9.39
C ASN A 153 3.10 0.28 8.51
N SER A 154 2.23 -0.72 8.65
CA SER A 154 2.02 -1.75 7.64
C SER A 154 0.75 -1.48 6.84
N GLY A 155 0.61 -2.10 5.68
CA GLY A 155 -0.51 -1.87 4.76
C GLY A 155 -1.22 -3.16 4.38
N VAL A 156 -2.55 -3.12 4.35
CA VAL A 156 -3.38 -4.16 3.71
C VAL A 156 -4.21 -3.56 2.58
N LEU A 157 -4.25 -4.21 1.42
CA LEU A 157 -4.86 -3.69 0.20
C LEU A 157 -6.10 -4.51 -0.16
N LYS A 158 -7.26 -3.85 -0.24
CA LYS A 158 -8.38 -4.35 -1.05
C LYS A 158 -8.37 -3.61 -2.38
N HIS A 159 -8.00 -4.28 -3.46
CA HIS A 159 -7.96 -3.66 -4.78
C HIS A 159 -9.31 -3.76 -5.53
N ALA A 160 -9.38 -3.17 -6.72
CA ALA A 160 -10.53 -3.32 -7.59
C ALA A 160 -10.55 -4.74 -8.17
N SER A 161 -11.74 -5.32 -8.32
CA SER A 161 -11.89 -6.74 -8.65
C SER A 161 -11.42 -7.12 -10.05
N ASN A 162 -11.21 -6.13 -10.93
CA ASN A 162 -10.76 -6.34 -12.31
C ASN A 162 -9.24 -6.22 -12.50
N VAL A 163 -8.48 -5.95 -11.44
CA VAL A 163 -6.99 -5.84 -11.49
C VAL A 163 -6.28 -6.78 -10.50
N PRO A 164 -6.67 -8.07 -10.41
CA PRO A 164 -6.08 -9.00 -9.45
C PRO A 164 -4.58 -9.24 -9.65
N GLN A 165 -4.07 -9.28 -10.89
CA GLN A 165 -2.64 -9.53 -11.12
C GLN A 165 -1.79 -8.36 -10.63
N SER A 166 -2.27 -7.12 -10.81
CA SER A 166 -1.66 -5.92 -10.22
C SER A 166 -1.61 -6.01 -8.69
N ALA A 167 -2.70 -6.48 -8.07
CA ALA A 167 -2.75 -6.65 -6.62
C ALA A 167 -1.79 -7.74 -6.12
N LEU A 168 -1.64 -8.85 -6.84
CA LEU A 168 -0.67 -9.92 -6.51
C LEU A 168 0.77 -9.47 -6.70
N TYR A 169 1.06 -8.71 -7.76
CA TYR A 169 2.37 -8.11 -7.97
C TYR A 169 2.80 -7.24 -6.77
N LEU A 170 1.87 -6.45 -6.25
CA LEU A 170 2.08 -5.59 -5.08
C LEU A 170 2.18 -6.38 -3.75
N ASP A 171 1.47 -7.51 -3.63
CA ASP A 171 1.50 -8.41 -2.44
C ASP A 171 2.92 -8.90 -2.15
N ASP A 172 3.71 -9.15 -3.19
CA ASP A 172 5.05 -9.72 -3.09
C ASP A 172 6.18 -8.69 -3.26
N LEU A 173 5.94 -7.54 -3.91
CA LEU A 173 6.97 -6.55 -4.23
C LEU A 173 7.82 -6.13 -3.00
N PHE A 174 7.17 -5.81 -1.89
CA PHE A 174 7.87 -5.33 -0.69
C PHE A 174 8.61 -6.47 0.03
N THR A 175 8.05 -7.68 0.04
CA THR A 175 8.71 -8.87 0.58
C THR A 175 9.98 -9.19 -0.23
N ARG A 176 9.92 -9.17 -1.57
CA ARG A 176 11.10 -9.31 -2.44
C ARG A 176 12.16 -8.23 -2.20
N ALA A 177 11.73 -7.03 -1.83
CA ALA A 177 12.63 -5.93 -1.48
C ALA A 177 13.29 -6.08 -0.09
N GLY A 178 12.87 -7.08 0.70
CA GLY A 178 13.40 -7.38 2.02
C GLY A 178 12.64 -6.73 3.18
N PHE A 179 11.46 -6.15 2.94
CA PHE A 179 10.57 -5.78 4.05
C PHE A 179 10.16 -7.02 4.86
N PRO A 180 9.94 -6.87 6.18
CA PRO A 180 9.34 -7.94 6.98
C PRO A 180 8.06 -8.47 6.32
N GLU A 181 7.90 -9.78 6.27
CA GLU A 181 6.68 -10.39 5.72
C GLU A 181 5.43 -9.80 6.41
N GLY A 182 4.42 -9.42 5.61
CA GLY A 182 3.22 -8.74 6.10
C GLY A 182 3.32 -7.21 6.12
N SER A 183 4.48 -6.61 5.83
CA SER A 183 4.62 -5.14 5.77
C SER A 183 3.63 -4.52 4.79
N PHE A 184 3.39 -5.21 3.68
CA PHE A 184 2.30 -4.94 2.77
C PHE A 184 1.65 -6.27 2.40
N SER A 185 0.33 -6.33 2.29
CA SER A 185 -0.37 -7.52 1.84
C SER A 185 -1.66 -7.19 1.11
N THR A 186 -2.00 -7.96 0.09
CA THR A 186 -3.27 -7.89 -0.64
C THR A 186 -4.30 -8.81 0.01
N LEU A 187 -5.52 -8.31 0.13
CA LEU A 187 -6.71 -9.05 0.47
C LEU A 187 -7.53 -9.28 -0.80
N MET A 188 -7.49 -10.51 -1.32
CA MET A 188 -8.35 -10.96 -2.41
C MET A 188 -9.76 -11.18 -1.91
N ILE A 189 -10.47 -10.10 -1.64
CA ILE A 189 -11.80 -10.13 -1.03
C ILE A 189 -12.80 -9.31 -1.83
N SER A 190 -14.07 -9.70 -1.70
CA SER A 190 -15.19 -8.93 -2.24
C SER A 190 -15.37 -7.61 -1.48
N ALA A 191 -16.05 -6.63 -2.10
CA ALA A 191 -16.34 -5.36 -1.43
C ALA A 191 -17.16 -5.53 -0.14
N SER A 192 -18.06 -6.52 -0.08
CA SER A 192 -18.85 -6.87 1.10
C SER A 192 -18.02 -7.38 2.29
N GLN A 193 -16.80 -7.86 2.05
CA GLN A 193 -15.90 -8.33 3.10
C GLN A 193 -14.99 -7.22 3.64
N VAL A 194 -15.10 -5.98 3.15
CA VAL A 194 -14.29 -4.85 3.64
C VAL A 194 -14.72 -4.41 5.03
N ALA A 195 -16.02 -4.38 5.35
CA ALA A 195 -16.51 -3.89 6.64
C ALA A 195 -15.93 -4.69 7.83
N PRO A 196 -15.92 -6.05 7.83
CA PRO A 196 -15.25 -6.82 8.88
C PRO A 196 -13.74 -6.52 9.03
N VAL A 197 -13.06 -6.11 7.96
CA VAL A 197 -11.64 -5.72 8.03
C VAL A 197 -11.48 -4.34 8.67
N ILE A 198 -12.42 -3.42 8.42
CA ILE A 198 -12.45 -2.10 9.09
C ILE A 198 -12.71 -2.26 10.59
N ASP A 199 -13.60 -3.19 10.97
CA ASP A 199 -13.96 -3.45 12.37
C ASP A 199 -12.85 -4.19 13.16
N ASP A 200 -11.81 -4.67 12.49
CA ASP A 200 -10.69 -5.33 13.15
C ASP A 200 -9.82 -4.35 13.94
N TRP A 201 -9.58 -4.65 15.22
CA TRP A 201 -8.86 -3.75 16.13
C TRP A 201 -7.42 -3.43 15.70
N ARG A 202 -6.80 -4.29 14.88
CA ARG A 202 -5.44 -4.10 14.33
C ARG A 202 -5.43 -3.06 13.22
N VAL A 203 -6.54 -2.87 12.51
CA VAL A 203 -6.68 -1.85 11.48
C VAL A 203 -6.91 -0.51 12.16
N ARG A 204 -5.94 0.40 12.02
CA ARG A 204 -5.90 1.67 12.77
C ARG A 204 -6.29 2.89 11.93
N ALA A 205 -6.30 2.73 10.61
CA ALA A 205 -6.72 3.74 9.68
C ALA A 205 -7.17 3.11 8.36
N VAL A 206 -8.01 3.84 7.63
CA VAL A 206 -8.47 3.46 6.30
C VAL A 206 -8.24 4.60 5.33
N THR A 207 -7.73 4.28 4.15
CA THR A 207 -7.62 5.20 3.02
C THR A 207 -8.36 4.62 1.81
N LEU A 208 -9.12 5.47 1.12
CA LEU A 208 -9.85 5.09 -0.08
C LEU A 208 -9.57 6.05 -1.21
N THR A 209 -9.33 5.51 -2.39
CA THR A 209 -9.49 6.26 -3.65
C THR A 209 -10.50 5.50 -4.51
N GLY A 210 -11.57 6.17 -4.94
CA GLY A 210 -12.66 5.49 -5.63
C GLY A 210 -13.86 6.40 -5.85
N SER A 211 -15.02 5.78 -6.06
CA SER A 211 -16.28 6.48 -6.26
C SER A 211 -16.89 6.98 -4.95
N GLU A 212 -17.78 7.96 -5.03
CA GLU A 212 -18.51 8.50 -3.88
C GLU A 212 -19.28 7.42 -3.08
N PRO A 213 -20.02 6.47 -3.70
CA PRO A 213 -20.70 5.42 -2.93
C PRO A 213 -19.74 4.54 -2.13
N ALA A 214 -18.58 4.22 -2.70
CA ALA A 214 -17.55 3.45 -2.00
C ALA A 214 -16.95 4.25 -0.83
N GLY A 215 -16.68 5.54 -1.05
CA GLY A 215 -16.21 6.44 0.00
C GLY A 215 -17.19 6.57 1.16
N ARG A 216 -18.48 6.76 0.86
CA ARG A 216 -19.54 6.80 1.87
C ARG A 216 -19.66 5.51 2.65
N ALA A 217 -19.53 4.35 2.00
CA ALA A 217 -19.63 3.05 2.67
C ALA A 217 -18.44 2.77 3.60
N VAL A 218 -17.24 3.26 3.25
CA VAL A 218 -16.04 3.09 4.09
C VAL A 218 -15.99 4.10 5.25
N ALA A 219 -16.60 5.27 5.10
CA ALA A 219 -16.58 6.33 6.11
C ALA A 219 -17.79 6.32 7.07
N ALA A 220 -18.79 5.47 6.83
CA ALA A 220 -19.98 5.32 7.67
C ALA A 220 -19.68 4.46 8.90
#